data_AF-A0A1Y2HQN1-F1
#
_entry.id   AF-A0A1Y2HQN1-F1
#
_cell.length_a   1.000
_cell.length_b   1.000
_cell.length_c   1.000
_cell.angle_alpha   90.00
_cell.angle_beta   90.00
_cell.angle_gamma   90.00
#
_symmetry.space_group_name_H-M   'P 1'
#
loop_
_entity.id
_entity.type
_entity.pdbx_description
1 polymer ?
#
loop_
_entity_poly.entity_id
_entity_poly.type
_entity_poly.pdbx_seq_one_letter_code
_entity_poly.pdbx_strand_id
1 'polypeptide(L)' 'MSGASLSGFDSWFTWCQTCRHGGHAGHILAWFERHTRCPVADCDCKCVLL' A
#
# COMPACT_ATOMS: atom_id res chain seq x y z
N MET A 1 -19.29 -15.64 19.96
CA MET A 1 -18.90 -16.06 18.61
C MET A 1 -18.61 -14.82 17.79
N SER A 2 -17.33 -14.64 17.46
CA SER A 2 -16.77 -13.91 16.32
C SER A 2 -17.39 -12.55 15.98
N GLY A 3 -16.88 -11.48 16.58
CA GLY A 3 -16.90 -10.17 15.92
C GLY A 3 -16.12 -10.30 14.62
N ALA A 4 -16.76 -10.02 13.49
CA ALA A 4 -16.11 -10.04 12.19
C ALA A 4 -14.94 -9.04 12.21
N SER A 5 -13.71 -9.57 12.32
CA SER A 5 -12.52 -8.87 11.84
C SER A 5 -12.83 -8.42 10.42
N LEU A 6 -12.37 -7.23 10.01
CA LEU A 6 -12.35 -6.81 8.62
C LEU A 6 -11.35 -7.72 7.86
N SER A 7 -11.67 -9.01 7.73
CA SER A 7 -10.72 -10.11 7.52
C SER A 7 -10.21 -10.21 6.09
N GLY A 8 -10.19 -9.10 5.36
CA GLY A 8 -9.69 -9.02 4.00
C GLY A 8 -8.96 -7.71 3.70
N PHE A 9 -8.85 -6.75 4.62
CA PHE A 9 -8.23 -5.46 4.30
C PHE A 9 -6.81 -5.63 3.76
N ASP A 10 -6.00 -6.51 4.37
CA ASP A 10 -4.63 -6.77 3.90
C ASP A 10 -4.56 -7.26 2.46
N SER A 11 -5.61 -7.92 1.97
CA SER A 11 -5.73 -8.42 0.60
C SER A 11 -6.29 -7.41 -0.40
N TRP A 12 -6.75 -6.25 0.06
CA TRP A 12 -7.29 -5.22 -0.83
C TRP A 12 -6.20 -4.64 -1.71
N PHE A 13 -6.52 -4.38 -2.97
CA PHE A 13 -5.63 -3.61 -3.82
C PHE A 13 -5.69 -2.13 -3.45
N THR A 14 -4.51 -1.54 -3.25
CA THR A 14 -4.32 -0.10 -3.06
C THR A 14 -3.33 0.41 -4.09
N TRP A 15 -3.51 1.66 -4.54
CA TRP A 15 -2.65 2.30 -5.52
C TRP A 15 -2.51 3.79 -5.27
N CYS A 16 -1.34 4.33 -5.62
CA CYS A 16 -1.10 5.77 -5.60
C CYS A 16 -1.85 6.46 -6.75
N GLN A 17 -2.54 7.56 -6.47
CA GLN A 17 -3.27 8.31 -7.50
C GLN A 17 -2.34 9.05 -8.48
N THR A 18 -1.06 9.25 -8.13
CA THR A 18 -0.06 9.91 -8.99
C THR A 18 0.60 8.93 -9.96
N CYS A 19 1.22 7.86 -9.45
CA CYS A 19 1.97 6.92 -10.30
C CYS A 19 1.16 5.70 -10.74
N ARG A 20 -0.04 5.46 -10.16
CA ARG A 20 -0.90 4.28 -10.40
C ARG A 20 -0.27 2.93 -10.06
N HIS A 21 0.89 2.93 -9.42
CA HIS A 21 1.51 1.73 -8.86
C HIS A 21 0.94 1.42 -7.48
N GLY A 22 0.93 0.15 -7.14
CA GLY A 22 0.22 -0.35 -5.98
C GLY A 22 0.51 -1.81 -5.69
N GLY A 23 -0.29 -2.39 -4.80
CA GLY A 23 -0.19 -3.77 -4.34
C GLY A 23 -1.25 -4.07 -3.29
N HIS A 24 -1.15 -5.22 -2.64
CA HIS A 24 -2.01 -5.56 -1.51
C HIS A 24 -1.75 -4.59 -0.34
N ALA A 25 -2.81 -4.13 0.32
CA ALA A 25 -2.74 -3.11 1.36
C ALA A 25 -1.76 -3.48 2.48
N GLY A 26 -1.73 -4.74 2.91
CA GLY A 26 -0.81 -5.20 3.94
C GLY A 26 0.66 -5.04 3.53
N HIS A 27 1.01 -5.44 2.31
CA HIS A 27 2.38 -5.28 1.79
C HIS A 27 2.76 -3.82 1.56
N ILE A 28 1.82 -3.03 1.03
CA ILE A 28 2.06 -1.62 0.76
C ILE A 28 2.27 -0.83 2.05
N LEU A 29 1.45 -1.09 3.08
CA LEU A 29 1.61 -0.49 4.40
C LEU A 29 2.95 -0.88 5.04
N ALA A 30 3.28 -2.18 5.04
CA ALA A 30 4.57 -2.67 5.57
C ALA A 30 5.78 -2.05 4.85
N TRP A 31 5.70 -1.84 3.54
CA TRP A 31 6.76 -1.17 2.77
C TRP A 31 7.00 0.27 3.26
N PHE A 32 5.91 1.03 3.44
CA PHE A 32 5.98 2.45 3.82
C PHE A 32 6.35 2.70 5.29
N GLU A 33 6.42 1.68 6.13
CA GLU A 33 7.03 1.81 7.47
C GLU A 33 8.51 2.20 7.41
N ARG A 34 9.20 1.83 6.33
CA ARG A 34 10.67 2.03 6.18
C ARG A 34 11.07 2.80 4.94
N HIS A 35 10.13 3.08 4.05
CA HIS A 35 10.38 3.73 2.76
C HIS A 35 9.40 4.88 2.55
N THR A 36 9.81 5.89 1.78
CA THR A 36 8.95 7.03 1.42
C THR A 36 8.68 7.11 -0.09
N ARG A 37 9.26 6.19 -0.86
CA ARG A 37 9.13 6.11 -2.33
C ARG A 37 8.39 4.85 -2.75
N CYS A 38 7.81 4.91 -3.94
CA CYS A 38 7.13 3.80 -4.60
C CYS A 38 8.00 2.52 -4.62
N PRO A 39 7.44 1.32 -4.34
CA PRO A 39 8.18 0.06 -4.39
C PRO A 39 8.53 -0.41 -5.82
N VAL A 40 7.96 0.21 -6.85
CA VAL A 40 8.23 -0.14 -8.25
C VAL A 40 9.57 0.46 -8.67
N ALA A 41 10.43 -0.38 -9.27
CA ALA A 41 11.72 0.04 -9.80
C ALA A 41 11.56 1.20 -10.79
N ASP A 42 12.52 2.12 -10.79
CA ASP A 42 12.53 3.31 -11.66
C ASP A 42 11.35 4.29 -11.44
N CYS A 43 10.69 4.23 -10.27
CA CYS A 43 9.64 5.17 -9.88
C CYS A 43 10.04 6.01 -8.66
N ASP A 44 10.30 7.30 -8.86
CA ASP A 44 10.66 8.24 -7.78
C ASP A 44 9.46 8.92 -7.09
N CYS A 45 8.24 8.40 -7.30
CA CYS A 45 7.04 8.96 -6.69
C CYS A 45 7.05 8.79 -5.16
N LYS A 46 6.79 9.88 -4.42
CA LYS A 46 6.62 9.87 -2.96
C LYS A 46 5.17 9.61 -2.56
N CYS A 47 4.74 8.35 -2.66
CA CYS A 47 3.33 7.97 -2.53
C CYS A 47 2.69 8.26 -1.16
N VAL A 48 3.46 8.51 -0.10
CA VAL A 48 2.97 8.76 1.27
C VAL A 48 2.67 10.22 1.59
N LEU A 49 3.00 11.16 0.69
CA LEU A 49 2.88 12.60 0.93
C LEU A 49 1.61 13.21 0.33
N LEU A 50 0.67 12.39 -0.12
CA LEU A 50 -0.63 12.78 -0.67
C LEU A 50 -1.76 12.12 0.09
#